data_AF-A0A835BGZ2-F1
#
_entry.id   AF-A0A835BGZ2-F1
#
_cell.length_a   1.000
_cell.length_b   1.000
_cell.length_c   1.000
_cell.angle_alpha   90.00
_cell.angle_beta   90.00
_cell.angle_gamma   90.00
#
_symmetry.space_group_name_H-M   'P 1'
#
loop_
_entity.id
_entity.type
_entity.pdbx_description
1 polymer ?
#
loop_
_entity_poly.entity_id
_entity_poly.type
_entity_poly.pdbx_seq_one_letter_code
_entity_poly.pdbx_strand_id
1 'polypeptide(L)'
;MGQWEPGTTVKLLDGAKKIAMSINIKHLLSIEPGAWSESIRGEFNTISDGFVSVTFPLATLLPFTTYGKALKARKNVALALEEVIRKRMDEKAMVGFVEGEKENNRGKKDMVDLLAAGYDTTSLTMTLAAKFLTEKPTALAQLRVRIRKNLV
;
A
#
# COMPACT_ATOMS: atom_id res chain seq x y z
N MET A 1 4.50 13.16 7.98
CA MET A 1 3.25 13.36 7.20
C MET A 1 3.07 14.85 7.02
N GLY A 2 2.77 15.32 5.80
CA GLY A 2 2.50 16.74 5.57
C GLY A 2 1.24 17.17 6.29
N GLN A 3 1.26 18.36 6.88
CA GLN A 3 0.10 18.96 7.54
C GLN A 3 -0.89 19.41 6.47
N TRP A 4 -2.17 19.06 6.63
CA TRP A 4 -3.21 19.58 5.75
C TRP A 4 -3.48 21.04 6.12
N GLU A 5 -3.36 21.93 5.14
CA GLU A 5 -3.61 23.35 5.36
C GLU A 5 -5.12 23.65 5.41
N PRO A 6 -5.58 24.51 6.33
CA PRO A 6 -6.98 24.92 6.40
C PRO A 6 -7.42 25.59 5.09
N GLY A 7 -8.55 25.15 4.53
CA GLY A 7 -9.13 25.72 3.31
C GLY A 7 -8.64 25.10 2.00
N THR A 8 -7.67 24.19 2.03
CA THR A 8 -7.17 23.52 0.82
C THR A 8 -8.00 22.29 0.46
N THR A 9 -8.43 22.20 -0.80
CA THR A 9 -9.10 21.00 -1.33
C THR A 9 -8.09 19.87 -1.48
N VAL A 10 -8.33 18.75 -0.79
CA VAL A 10 -7.47 17.56 -0.83
C VAL A 10 -8.18 16.37 -1.47
N LYS A 11 -7.42 15.57 -2.23
CA LYS A 11 -7.91 14.27 -2.72
C LYS A 11 -7.79 13.25 -1.58
N LEU A 12 -8.86 13.08 -0.83
CA LEU A 12 -8.89 12.25 0.38
C LEU A 12 -8.39 10.81 0.14
N LEU A 13 -8.79 10.19 -0.97
CA LEU A 13 -8.35 8.84 -1.33
C LEU A 13 -6.83 8.75 -1.54
N ASP A 14 -6.21 9.78 -2.15
CA ASP A 14 -4.76 9.80 -2.35
C ASP A 14 -4.01 9.94 -1.00
N GLY A 15 -4.53 10.80 -0.11
CA GLY A 15 -4.03 10.91 1.25
C GLY A 15 -4.16 9.60 2.05
N ALA A 16 -5.33 8.95 1.97
CA ALA A 16 -5.58 7.66 2.61
C ALA A 16 -4.66 6.55 2.06
N LYS A 17 -4.46 6.50 0.74
CA LYS A 17 -3.53 5.59 0.07
C LYS A 17 -2.10 5.78 0.56
N LYS A 18 -1.64 7.03 0.67
CA LYS A 18 -0.31 7.34 1.20
C LYS A 18 -0.14 6.86 2.65
N ILE A 19 -1.15 7.08 3.50
CA ILE A 19 -1.14 6.61 4.89
C ILE A 19 -1.11 5.08 4.94
N ALA A 20 -2.01 4.40 4.21
CA ALA A 20 -2.07 2.95 4.16
C ALA A 20 -0.76 2.33 3.69
N MET A 21 -0.15 2.85 2.63
CA MET A 21 1.15 2.36 2.14
C MET A 21 2.25 2.52 3.20
N SER A 22 2.31 3.69 3.85
CA SER A 22 3.31 3.95 4.89
C SER A 22 3.19 2.98 6.07
N ILE A 23 1.95 2.69 6.50
CA ILE A 23 1.67 1.74 7.57
C ILE A 23 2.06 0.32 7.13
N ASN A 24 1.63 -0.12 5.94
CA ASN A 24 1.92 -1.46 5.44
C ASN A 24 3.43 -1.70 5.26
N ILE A 25 4.17 -0.74 4.71
CA ILE A 25 5.63 -0.85 4.55
C ILE A 25 6.32 -0.90 5.91
N LYS A 26 5.92 -0.05 6.85
CA LYS A 26 6.50 -0.05 8.19
C LYS A 26 6.20 -1.35 8.93
N HIS A 27 4.98 -1.85 8.84
CA HIS A 27 4.56 -3.05 9.58
C HIS A 27 5.09 -4.35 8.95
N LEU A 28 5.00 -4.49 7.63
CA LEU A 28 5.34 -5.74 6.94
C LEU A 28 6.82 -5.82 6.57
N LEU A 29 7.47 -4.68 6.25
CA LEU A 29 8.86 -4.65 5.80
C LEU A 29 9.82 -4.07 6.84
N SER A 30 9.30 -3.48 7.93
CA SER A 30 10.11 -2.75 8.92
C SER A 30 11.02 -1.71 8.26
N ILE A 31 10.52 -1.04 7.22
CA ILE A 31 11.20 0.04 6.50
C ILE A 31 10.49 1.35 6.85
N GLU A 32 11.27 2.39 7.15
CA GLU A 32 10.70 3.72 7.36
C GLU A 32 10.20 4.31 6.02
N PRO A 33 9.00 4.90 5.98
CA PRO A 33 8.45 5.49 4.77
C PRO A 33 9.32 6.67 4.30
N GLY A 34 9.60 6.70 3.00
CA GLY A 34 10.45 7.70 2.33
C GLY A 34 10.27 7.69 0.82
N ALA A 35 11.31 8.12 0.08
CA ALA A 35 11.26 8.20 -1.39
C ALA A 35 10.98 6.83 -2.05
N TRP A 36 11.56 5.76 -1.51
CA TRP A 36 11.34 4.40 -2.00
C TRP A 36 9.87 3.98 -1.85
N SER A 37 9.23 4.25 -0.70
CA SER A 37 7.82 3.91 -0.49
C SER A 37 6.88 4.67 -1.43
N GLU A 38 7.21 5.90 -1.80
CA GLU A 38 6.42 6.68 -2.77
C GLU A 38 6.56 6.12 -4.20
N SER A 39 7.75 5.67 -4.58
CA SER A 39 7.96 4.98 -5.86
C SER A 39 7.13 3.69 -5.93
N ILE A 40 7.17 2.88 -4.87
CA ILE A 40 6.37 1.66 -4.76
C ILE A 40 4.87 1.97 -4.79
N ARG A 41 4.42 3.04 -4.14
CA ARG A 41 3.01 3.49 -4.19
C ARG A 41 2.54 3.78 -5.62
N GLY A 42 3.39 4.39 -6.45
CA GLY A 42 3.07 4.63 -7.87
C GLY A 42 2.83 3.33 -8.65
N GLU A 43 3.65 2.31 -8.40
CA GLU A 43 3.47 0.99 -9.01
C GLU A 43 2.19 0.32 -8.51
N PHE A 44 1.88 0.38 -7.21
CA PHE A 44 0.63 -0.16 -6.67
C PHE A 44 -0.61 0.51 -7.25
N ASN A 45 -0.60 1.83 -7.46
CA ASN A 45 -1.71 2.49 -8.18
C ASN A 45 -1.88 1.95 -9.60
N THR A 46 -0.78 1.72 -10.31
CA THR A 46 -0.82 1.12 -11.66
C THR A 46 -1.36 -0.31 -11.63
N ILE A 47 -1.05 -1.07 -10.58
CA ILE A 47 -1.62 -2.40 -10.35
C ILE A 47 -3.13 -2.31 -10.09
N SER A 48 -3.58 -1.40 -9.21
CA SER A 48 -4.99 -1.16 -8.92
C SER A 48 -5.78 -0.79 -10.18
N ASP A 49 -5.23 0.09 -11.04
CA ASP A 49 -5.85 0.48 -12.31
C ASP A 49 -5.98 -0.72 -13.27
N GLY A 50 -5.04 -1.67 -13.21
CA GLY A 50 -5.08 -2.92 -13.97
C GLY A 50 -6.23 -3.86 -13.59
N PHE A 51 -6.60 -3.91 -12.30
CA PHE A 51 -7.70 -4.77 -11.83
C PHE A 51 -9.06 -4.38 -12.41
N VAL A 52 -9.27 -3.09 -12.68
CA VAL A 52 -10.54 -2.56 -13.21
C VAL A 52 -10.49 -2.47 -14.75
N SER A 53 -9.37 -2.84 -15.38
CA SER A 53 -9.21 -2.72 -16.83
C SER A 53 -10.01 -3.78 -17.60
N VAL A 54 -10.57 -3.39 -18.75
CA VAL A 54 -11.29 -4.30 -19.64
C VAL A 54 -10.29 -5.29 -20.23
N THR A 55 -10.35 -6.54 -19.79
CA THR A 55 -9.53 -7.62 -20.32
C THR A 55 -10.11 -8.10 -21.65
N PHE A 56 -9.55 -7.61 -22.76
CA PHE A 56 -9.68 -8.26 -24.07
C PHE A 56 -8.60 -9.36 -24.19
N PRO A 57 -8.81 -10.47 -24.92
CA PRO A 57 -7.89 -11.62 -24.94
C PRO A 57 -6.42 -11.31 -25.28
N LEU A 58 -6.15 -10.19 -25.98
CA LEU A 58 -4.82 -9.75 -26.36
C LEU A 58 -4.19 -8.70 -25.41
N ALA A 59 -4.92 -8.24 -24.39
CA ALA A 59 -4.44 -7.19 -23.48
C ALA A 59 -3.18 -7.60 -22.68
N THR A 60 -2.99 -8.90 -22.44
CA THR A 60 -1.79 -9.49 -21.82
C THR A 60 -0.52 -9.30 -22.66
N LEU A 61 -0.66 -9.26 -23.99
CA LEU A 61 0.47 -9.17 -24.94
C LEU A 61 0.83 -7.73 -25.30
N LEU A 62 0.00 -6.76 -24.94
CA LEU A 62 0.14 -5.35 -25.34
C LEU A 62 0.64 -4.51 -24.15
N PRO A 63 1.94 -4.17 -24.09
CA PRO A 63 2.56 -3.49 -22.94
C PRO A 63 2.08 -2.05 -22.73
N PHE A 64 1.38 -1.47 -23.72
CA PHE A 64 0.81 -0.12 -23.65
C PHE A 64 -0.57 -0.09 -22.99
N THR A 65 -1.25 -1.24 -22.85
CA THR A 65 -2.58 -1.31 -22.22
C THR A 65 -2.48 -1.13 -20.70
N THR A 66 -3.59 -0.75 -20.05
CA THR A 66 -3.64 -0.64 -18.58
C THR A 66 -3.28 -1.97 -17.91
N TYR A 67 -3.75 -3.09 -18.46
CA TYR A 67 -3.40 -4.42 -17.99
C TYR A 67 -1.91 -4.75 -18.18
N GLY A 68 -1.34 -4.48 -19.36
CA GLY A 68 0.09 -4.68 -19.62
C GLY A 68 0.98 -3.82 -18.71
N LYS A 69 0.58 -2.57 -18.44
CA LYS A 69 1.26 -1.69 -17.46
C LYS A 69 1.16 -2.25 -16.04
N ALA A 70 0.01 -2.77 -15.64
CA ALA A 70 -0.18 -3.38 -14.33
C ALA A 70 0.67 -4.65 -14.13
N LEU A 71 0.80 -5.49 -15.17
CA LEU A 71 1.71 -6.64 -15.14
C LEU A 71 3.17 -6.22 -14.97
N LYS A 72 3.59 -5.17 -15.69
CA LYS A 72 4.94 -4.60 -15.55
C LYS A 72 5.16 -4.03 -14.14
N ALA A 73 4.20 -3.28 -13.62
CA ALA A 73 4.23 -2.72 -12.28
C ALA A 73 4.35 -3.81 -11.21
N ARG A 74 3.56 -4.89 -11.32
CA ARG A 74 3.65 -6.05 -10.41
C ARG A 74 5.03 -6.68 -10.43
N LYS A 75 5.65 -6.81 -11.62
CA LYS A 75 7.02 -7.32 -11.76
C LYS A 75 8.04 -6.38 -11.09
N ASN A 76 7.90 -5.08 -11.28
CA ASN A 76 8.78 -4.09 -10.65
C ASN A 76 8.70 -4.14 -9.12
N VAL A 77 7.49 -4.23 -8.56
CA VAL A 77 7.29 -4.36 -7.10
C VAL A 77 7.91 -5.65 -6.58
N ALA A 78 7.72 -6.78 -7.27
CA ALA A 78 8.32 -8.06 -6.87
C ALA A 78 9.86 -8.00 -6.84
N LEU A 79 10.48 -7.36 -7.84
CA LEU A 79 11.93 -7.17 -7.89
C LEU A 79 12.44 -6.24 -6.77
N ALA A 80 11.75 -5.13 -6.53
CA ALA A 80 12.13 -4.21 -5.45
C ALA A 80 12.01 -4.88 -4.07
N LEU A 81 11.00 -5.71 -3.88
CA LEU A 81 10.78 -6.46 -2.66
C LEU A 81 11.82 -7.57 -2.47
N GLU A 82 12.22 -8.24 -3.55
CA GLU A 82 13.32 -9.20 -3.55
C GLU A 82 14.64 -8.55 -3.13
N GLU A 83 14.93 -7.34 -3.60
CA GLU A 83 16.12 -6.61 -3.16
C GLU A 83 16.09 -6.31 -1.66
N VAL A 84 14.93 -5.95 -1.12
CA VAL A 84 14.74 -5.74 0.33
C VAL A 84 15.00 -7.04 1.09
N ILE A 85 14.38 -8.15 0.70
CA ILE A 85 14.56 -9.46 1.36
C ILE A 85 16.04 -9.87 1.31
N ARG A 86 16.68 -9.72 0.15
CA ARG A 86 18.10 -10.06 -0.02
C ARG A 86 18.98 -9.27 0.92
N LYS A 87 18.82 -7.94 1.01
CA LYS A 87 19.57 -7.11 1.96
C LYS A 87 19.39 -7.59 3.41
N ARG A 88 18.17 -7.97 3.79
CA ARG A 88 17.89 -8.52 5.14
C ARG A 88 18.56 -9.88 5.37
N MET A 89 18.61 -10.74 4.36
CA MET A 89 19.29 -12.02 4.45
C MET A 89 20.81 -11.83 4.58
N ASP A 90 21.39 -10.93 3.79
CA ASP A 90 22.82 -10.60 3.86
C ASP A 90 23.17 -9.99 5.23
N GLU A 91 22.34 -9.09 5.77
CA GLU A 91 22.46 -8.56 7.13
C GLU A 91 22.41 -9.67 8.18
N LYS A 92 21.43 -10.59 8.10
CA LYS A 92 21.26 -11.72 9.04
C LYS A 92 22.39 -12.74 8.96
N ALA A 93 22.91 -13.01 7.76
CA ALA A 93 24.05 -13.90 7.54
C ALA A 93 25.32 -13.33 8.19
N MET A 94 25.50 -12.01 8.18
CA MET A 94 26.59 -11.34 8.91
C MET A 94 26.46 -11.48 10.44
N VAL A 95 25.24 -11.63 10.97
CA VAL A 95 24.99 -11.83 12.42
C VAL A 95 24.97 -13.32 12.84
N GLY A 96 25.35 -14.24 11.95
CA GLY A 96 25.54 -15.67 12.28
C GLY A 96 24.26 -16.52 12.35
N PHE A 97 23.11 -16.00 11.92
CA PHE A 97 21.86 -16.78 11.89
C PHE A 97 21.68 -17.42 10.52
N VAL A 98 22.10 -18.68 10.37
CA VAL A 98 21.89 -19.47 9.14
C VAL A 98 20.67 -20.35 9.34
N GLU A 99 19.52 -19.93 8.85
CA GLU A 99 18.34 -20.78 8.74
C GLU A 99 17.85 -20.89 7.29
N GLY A 100 18.05 -22.09 6.73
CA GLY A 100 17.14 -22.78 5.82
C GLY A 100 16.60 -22.04 4.60
N GLU A 101 17.39 -21.98 3.54
CA GLU A 101 16.87 -21.73 2.19
C GLU A 101 16.04 -22.93 1.72
N LYS A 102 14.75 -22.72 1.43
CA LYS A 102 13.95 -23.41 0.37
C LYS A 102 12.45 -23.04 0.36
N GLU A 103 12.07 -21.77 0.53
CA GLU A 103 10.68 -21.34 0.29
C GLU A 103 10.54 -19.92 -0.29
N ASN A 104 11.55 -19.45 -1.01
CA ASN A 104 11.70 -18.00 -1.25
C ASN A 104 10.77 -17.45 -2.35
N ASN A 105 10.25 -18.27 -3.28
CA ASN A 105 9.45 -17.75 -4.41
C ASN A 105 7.93 -17.66 -4.12
N ARG A 106 7.39 -18.52 -3.23
CA ARG A 106 5.98 -18.42 -2.79
C ARG A 106 5.80 -17.23 -1.85
N GLY A 107 6.66 -17.11 -0.84
CA GLY A 107 6.61 -15.99 0.11
C GLY A 107 6.72 -14.59 -0.53
N LYS A 108 7.48 -14.45 -1.62
CA LYS A 108 7.58 -13.18 -2.39
C LYS A 108 6.25 -12.78 -3.03
N LYS A 109 5.61 -13.72 -3.73
CA LYS A 109 4.31 -13.47 -4.37
C LYS A 109 3.25 -13.15 -3.32
N ASP A 110 3.26 -13.92 -2.23
CA ASP A 110 2.33 -13.75 -1.11
C ASP A 110 2.50 -12.37 -0.46
N MET A 111 3.73 -11.85 -0.37
CA MET A 111 3.97 -10.52 0.20
C MET A 111 3.52 -9.37 -0.71
N VAL A 112 3.68 -9.48 -2.03
CA VAL A 112 3.13 -8.50 -2.99
C VAL A 112 1.61 -8.47 -2.89
N ASP A 113 0.98 -9.65 -2.84
CA ASP A 113 -0.47 -9.78 -2.78
C ASP A 113 -1.00 -9.28 -1.41
N LEU A 114 -0.29 -9.53 -0.31
CA LEU A 114 -0.60 -9.00 1.02
C LEU A 114 -0.48 -7.46 1.09
N LEU A 115 0.60 -6.90 0.53
CA LEU A 115 0.78 -5.45 0.45
C LEU A 115 -0.31 -4.78 -0.40
N ALA A 116 -0.69 -5.40 -1.54
CA ALA A 116 -1.78 -4.92 -2.38
C ALA A 116 -3.10 -4.91 -1.62
N ALA A 117 -3.42 -6.02 -0.94
CA ALA A 117 -4.65 -6.15 -0.17
C ALA A 117 -4.73 -5.10 0.95
N GLY A 118 -3.67 -4.93 1.73
CA GLY A 118 -3.63 -3.94 2.81
C GLY A 118 -3.67 -2.50 2.32
N TYR A 119 -3.15 -2.22 1.13
CA TYR A 119 -3.10 -0.88 0.54
C TYR A 119 -4.49 -0.40 0.09
N ASP A 120 -5.17 -1.15 -0.77
CA ASP A 120 -6.43 -0.70 -1.36
C ASP A 120 -7.60 -0.80 -0.36
N THR A 121 -7.66 -1.86 0.44
CA THR A 121 -8.77 -2.04 1.40
C THR A 121 -8.73 -0.98 2.49
N THR A 122 -7.59 -0.80 3.17
CA THR A 122 -7.45 0.18 4.26
C THR A 122 -7.70 1.61 3.78
N SER A 123 -7.16 1.97 2.61
CA SER A 123 -7.32 3.33 2.08
C SER A 123 -8.77 3.62 1.68
N LEU A 124 -9.48 2.65 1.09
CA LEU A 124 -10.89 2.79 0.77
C LEU A 124 -11.75 2.86 2.04
N THR A 125 -11.48 2.02 3.04
CA THR A 125 -12.19 2.06 4.33
C THR A 125 -12.01 3.42 5.02
N MET A 126 -10.80 3.96 5.08
CA MET A 126 -10.54 5.30 5.64
C MET A 126 -11.33 6.39 4.89
N THR A 127 -11.32 6.32 3.55
CA THR A 127 -12.02 7.30 2.69
C THR A 127 -13.53 7.24 2.90
N LEU A 128 -14.11 6.03 2.93
CA LEU A 128 -15.54 5.83 3.16
C LEU A 128 -15.96 6.22 4.58
N ALA A 129 -15.14 5.91 5.58
CA ALA A 129 -15.38 6.32 6.95
C ALA A 129 -15.50 7.85 7.05
N ALA A 130 -14.54 8.58 6.46
CA ALA A 130 -14.60 10.04 6.41
C ALA A 130 -15.84 10.54 5.65
N LYS A 131 -16.15 9.99 4.48
CA LYS A 131 -17.36 10.35 3.70
C LYS A 131 -18.64 10.18 4.54
N PHE A 132 -18.87 9.00 5.10
CA PHE A 132 -20.09 8.71 5.85
C PHE A 132 -20.18 9.47 7.18
N LEU A 133 -19.05 9.74 7.83
CA LEU A 133 -19.03 10.59 9.03
C LEU A 133 -19.35 12.05 8.72
N THR A 134 -18.90 12.58 7.58
CA THR A 134 -19.24 13.95 7.15
C THR A 134 -20.70 14.10 6.75
N GLU A 135 -21.33 13.05 6.21
CA GLU A 135 -22.75 13.04 5.85
C GLU A 135 -23.69 12.87 7.06
N LYS A 136 -23.18 12.37 8.20
CA LYS A 136 -23.98 12.10 9.42
C LYS A 136 -23.43 12.88 10.63
N PRO A 137 -23.82 14.16 10.81
CA PRO A 137 -23.26 15.02 11.85
C PRO A 137 -23.48 14.52 13.28
N THR A 138 -24.59 13.83 13.54
CA THR A 138 -24.86 13.20 14.85
C THR A 138 -23.83 12.13 15.22
N ALA A 139 -23.46 11.27 14.25
CA ALA A 139 -22.46 10.23 14.47
C ALA A 139 -21.06 10.84 14.69
N LEU A 140 -20.72 11.88 13.94
CA LEU A 140 -19.47 12.61 14.12
C LEU A 140 -19.37 13.29 15.49
N ALA A 141 -20.46 13.91 15.96
CA ALA A 141 -20.51 14.54 17.28
C ALA A 141 -20.32 13.51 18.41
N GLN A 142 -21.00 12.37 18.33
CA GLN A 142 -20.83 11.27 19.30
C GLN A 142 -19.40 10.73 19.30
N LEU A 143 -18.81 10.54 18.11
CA LEU A 143 -17.43 10.08 17.98
C LEU A 143 -16.44 11.08 18.61
N ARG A 144 -16.61 12.38 18.38
CA ARG A 144 -15.76 13.43 18.99
C ARG A 144 -15.85 13.42 20.52
N VAL A 145 -17.05 13.29 21.08
CA VAL A 145 -17.26 13.19 22.53
C VAL A 145 -16.59 11.94 23.07
N ARG A 146 -16.73 10.79 22.40
CA ARG A 146 -16.12 9.53 22.82
C ARG A 146 -14.60 9.60 22.81
N ILE A 147 -14.00 10.11 21.73
CA ILE A 147 -12.54 10.25 21.61
C ILE A 147 -11.99 11.16 22.70
N ARG A 148 -12.65 12.31 22.95
CA ARG A 148 -12.23 13.26 24.00
C ARG A 148 -12.29 12.64 25.40
N LYS A 149 -13.27 11.80 25.69
CA LYS A 149 -13.40 11.09 26.97
C LYS A 149 -12.34 10.01 27.21
N ASN A 150 -11.73 9.46 26.15
CA ASN A 150 -10.69 8.42 26.26
C ASN A 150 -9.27 9.00 26.29
N LEU A 151 -9.12 10.32 26.10
CA LEU A 151 -7.84 11.04 26.11
C LEU A 151 -7.61 11.85 27.40
N VAL A 152 -8.59 11.84 28.31
CA VAL A 152 -8.55 12.43 29.67
C VAL A 152 -8.67 11.28 30.65
#